data_AF-A0A8T6SA40-F1
#
_entry.id   AF-A0A8T6SA40-F1
#
_cell.length_a   1.000
_cell.length_b   1.000
_cell.length_c   1.000
_cell.angle_alpha   90.00
_cell.angle_beta   90.00
_cell.angle_gamma   90.00
#
_symmetry.space_group_name_H-M   'P 1'
#
loop_
_entity.id
_entity.type
_entity.pdbx_description
1 polymer ?
#
loop_
_entity_poly.entity_id
_entity_poly.type
_entity_poly.pdbx_seq_one_letter_code
_entity_poly.pdbx_strand_id
1 'polypeptide(L)'
;MGVREKWEKKFMKSLSGKEKKAFRLWLDFSKNKISEQEFKTQMDMNVMPRILGKMNAVRLDTLEQEIDELNKRVTTLERKNSSKRS
;
A
#
# COMPACT_ATOMS: atom_id res chain seq x y z
N MET A 1 -2.86 -5.23 13.35
CA MET A 1 -3.10 -4.60 12.04
C MET A 1 -2.24 -5.33 11.03
N GLY A 2 -2.85 -5.98 10.05
CA GLY A 2 -2.14 -6.77 9.04
C GLY A 2 -1.31 -5.90 8.09
N VAL A 3 -0.38 -6.50 7.35
CA VAL A 3 0.47 -5.81 6.34
C VAL A 3 -0.37 -5.00 5.35
N ARG A 4 -1.47 -5.59 4.88
CA ARG A 4 -2.42 -4.93 3.98
C ARG A 4 -3.03 -3.67 4.59
N GLU A 5 -3.50 -3.74 5.83
CA GLU A 5 -4.12 -2.60 6.52
C GLU A 5 -3.08 -1.50 6.81
N LYS A 6 -1.85 -1.88 7.22
CA LYS A 6 -0.72 -0.96 7.40
C LYS A 6 -0.43 -0.21 6.07
N TRP A 7 -0.36 -0.95 4.97
CA TRP A 7 -0.15 -0.42 3.63
C TRP A 7 -1.28 0.52 3.19
N GLU A 8 -2.54 0.10 3.27
CA GLU A 8 -3.71 0.91 2.87
C GLU A 8 -3.73 2.26 3.63
N LYS A 9 -3.47 2.22 4.95
CA LYS A 9 -3.42 3.42 5.79
C LYS A 9 -2.27 4.36 5.40
N LYS A 10 -1.08 3.83 5.15
CA LYS A 10 0.08 4.63 4.70
C LYS A 10 -0.16 5.22 3.31
N PHE A 11 -0.71 4.43 2.40
CA PHE A 11 -0.99 4.86 1.03
C PHE A 11 -1.99 6.01 1.04
N MET A 12 -3.12 5.87 1.74
CA MET A 12 -4.12 6.94 1.85
C MET A 12 -3.59 8.23 2.49
N LYS A 13 -2.60 8.12 3.39
CA LYS A 13 -1.92 9.30 3.98
C LYS A 13 -0.95 9.98 3.01
N SER A 14 -0.34 9.23 2.09
CA SER A 14 0.60 9.76 1.09
C SER A 14 -0.05 10.57 -0.03
N LEU A 15 -1.37 10.46 -0.19
CA LEU A 15 -2.13 11.14 -1.23
C LEU A 15 -2.52 12.56 -0.81
N SER A 16 -2.29 13.52 -1.71
CA SER A 16 -2.84 14.87 -1.67
C SER A 16 -4.34 14.89 -1.94
N GLY A 17 -4.99 16.05 -1.76
CA GLY A 17 -6.43 16.20 -2.03
C GLY A 17 -6.82 15.84 -3.48
N LYS A 18 -6.01 16.26 -4.47
CA LYS A 18 -6.25 15.93 -5.88
C LYS A 18 -6.08 14.43 -6.14
N GLU A 19 -5.03 13.83 -5.60
CA GLU A 19 -4.76 12.40 -5.75
C GLU A 19 -5.83 11.54 -5.07
N LYS A 20 -6.35 11.95 -3.90
CA LYS A 20 -7.47 11.25 -3.24
C LYS A 20 -8.74 11.26 -4.08
N LYS A 21 -9.05 12.37 -4.76
CA LYS A 21 -10.20 12.47 -5.66
C LYS A 21 -10.05 11.54 -6.86
N ALA A 22 -8.89 11.59 -7.53
CA ALA A 22 -8.59 10.70 -8.66
C ALA A 22 -8.60 9.22 -8.26
N PHE A 23 -8.04 8.88 -7.09
CA PHE A 23 -8.08 7.51 -6.57
C PHE A 23 -9.51 7.05 -6.26
N ARG A 24 -10.37 7.93 -5.72
CA ARG A 24 -11.78 7.62 -5.49
C ARG A 24 -12.54 7.38 -6.79
N LEU A 25 -12.30 8.23 -7.80
CA LEU A 25 -12.88 8.05 -9.13
C LEU A 25 -12.47 6.68 -9.73
N TRP A 26 -11.20 6.31 -9.58
CA TRP A 26 -10.71 4.99 -9.99
C TRP A 26 -11.39 3.84 -9.24
N LEU A 27 -11.61 3.97 -7.92
CA LEU A 27 -12.34 2.97 -7.14
C LEU A 27 -13.81 2.84 -7.55
N ASP A 28 -14.47 3.95 -7.87
CA ASP A 28 -15.86 3.92 -8.32
C ASP A 28 -15.97 3.29 -9.71
N PHE A 29 -15.02 3.57 -10.61
CA PHE A 29 -14.90 2.88 -11.90
C PHE A 29 -14.62 1.38 -11.73
N SER A 30 -13.64 1.00 -10.90
CA SER A 30 -13.28 -0.42 -10.69
C SER A 30 -14.39 -1.25 -10.05
N LYS A 31 -15.37 -0.58 -9.42
CA LYS A 31 -16.56 -1.19 -8.81
C LYS A 31 -17.80 -1.09 -9.70
N ASN A 32 -17.63 -0.72 -10.97
CA ASN A 32 -18.70 -0.55 -11.96
C ASN A 32 -19.79 0.45 -11.53
N LYS A 33 -19.45 1.45 -10.71
CA LYS A 33 -20.42 2.48 -10.28
C LYS A 33 -20.55 3.63 -11.28
N ILE A 34 -19.51 3.86 -12.08
CA ILE A 34 -19.48 4.86 -13.15
C ILE A 34 -19.07 4.19 -14.46
N SER A 35 -19.52 4.76 -15.58
CA SER A 35 -19.18 4.23 -16.91
C SER A 35 -17.72 4.53 -17.27
N GLU A 36 -17.17 3.78 -18.24
CA GLU A 36 -15.83 4.05 -18.77
C GLU A 36 -15.71 5.45 -19.38
N GLN A 37 -16.76 5.91 -20.06
CA GLN A 37 -16.79 7.24 -20.66
C GLN A 37 -16.80 8.34 -19.60
N GLU A 38 -17.59 8.17 -18.55
CA GLU A 38 -17.59 9.08 -17.40
C GLU A 38 -16.24 9.11 -16.68
N PHE A 39 -15.63 7.94 -16.48
CA PHE A 39 -14.30 7.82 -15.92
C PHE A 39 -13.25 8.56 -16.76
N LYS A 40 -13.20 8.32 -18.07
CA LYS A 40 -12.26 8.99 -19.00
C LYS A 40 -12.45 10.51 -19.03
N THR A 41 -13.68 10.99 -18.84
CA THR A 41 -13.99 12.43 -18.85
C THR A 41 -13.55 13.13 -17.58
N GLN A 42 -13.67 12.46 -16.43
CA GLN A 42 -13.37 13.05 -15.11
C GLN A 42 -11.94 12.76 -14.62
N MET A 43 -11.28 11.73 -15.15
CA MET A 43 -9.95 11.32 -14.69
C MET A 43 -8.87 12.28 -15.18
N ASP A 44 -8.12 12.86 -14.23
CA ASP A 44 -6.89 13.60 -14.55
C ASP A 44 -5.75 12.60 -14.81
N MET A 45 -5.48 12.37 -16.09
CA MET A 45 -4.44 11.45 -16.55
C MET A 45 -3.03 11.87 -16.12
N ASN A 46 -2.79 13.13 -15.74
CA ASN A 46 -1.49 13.58 -15.22
C ASN A 46 -1.25 13.14 -13.78
N VAL A 47 -2.32 12.87 -13.03
CA VAL A 47 -2.27 12.48 -11.62
C VAL A 47 -2.11 10.96 -11.47
N MET A 48 -2.63 10.18 -12.42
CA MET A 48 -2.67 8.73 -12.29
C MET A 48 -1.28 8.05 -12.21
N PRO A 49 -0.27 8.43 -13.03
CA PRO A 49 1.08 7.89 -12.87
C PRO A 49 1.69 8.15 -11.49
N ARG A 50 1.38 9.32 -10.89
CA ARG A 50 1.87 9.68 -9.54
C ARG A 50 1.20 8.81 -8.47
N ILE A 51 -0.10 8.55 -8.59
CA ILE A 51 -0.82 7.65 -7.69
C ILE A 51 -0.23 6.24 -7.77
N LEU A 52 -0.01 5.71 -8.97
CA LEU A 52 0.58 4.38 -9.17
C LEU A 52 2.00 4.31 -8.60
N GLY A 53 2.81 5.34 -8.82
CA GLY A 53 4.15 5.45 -8.24
C GLY A 53 4.13 5.40 -6.70
N LYS A 54 3.25 6.19 -6.06
CA LYS A 54 3.08 6.19 -4.60
C LYS A 54 2.54 4.85 -4.09
N MET A 55 1.62 4.24 -4.82
CA MET A 55 1.04 2.95 -4.47
C MET A 55 2.12 1.87 -4.38
N ASN A 56 2.99 1.80 -5.39
CA ASN A 56 4.09 0.86 -5.45
C ASN A 56 5.16 1.17 -4.38
N ALA A 57 5.56 2.43 -4.23
CA ALA A 57 6.56 2.84 -3.24
C ALA A 57 6.12 2.48 -1.81
N VAL A 58 4.88 2.79 -1.44
CA VAL A 58 4.35 2.47 -0.10
C VAL A 58 4.21 0.96 0.10
N ARG A 59 3.90 0.21 -0.97
CA ARG A 59 3.84 -1.26 -0.91
C ARG A 59 5.21 -1.86 -0.61
N LEU A 60 6.25 -1.42 -1.31
CA LEU A 60 7.62 -1.87 -1.09
C LEU A 60 8.08 -1.54 0.32
N ASP A 61 7.93 -0.29 0.77
CA ASP A 61 8.28 0.13 2.15
C ASP A 61 7.59 -0.73 3.22
N THR A 62 6.30 -1.04 3.02
CA THR A 62 5.55 -1.84 4.00
C THR A 62 6.00 -3.30 4.00
N LEU A 63 6.36 -3.86 2.84
CA LEU A 63 6.88 -5.23 2.75
C LEU A 63 8.29 -5.34 3.32
N GLU A 64 9.17 -4.37 3.05
CA GLU A 64 10.51 -4.30 3.62
C GLU A 64 10.46 -4.28 5.15
N GLN A 65 9.58 -3.45 5.73
CA GLN A 65 9.38 -3.41 7.18
C GLN A 65 8.88 -4.74 7.75
N GLU A 66 7.98 -5.43 7.05
CA GLU A 66 7.50 -6.73 7.51
C GLU A 66 8.61 -7.79 7.45
N ILE A 67 9.44 -7.77 6.40
CA ILE A 67 10.63 -8.64 6.29
C ILE A 67 11.59 -8.38 7.45
N ASP A 68 11.86 -7.12 7.79
CA ASP A 68 12.71 -6.76 8.93
C ASP A 68 12.13 -7.22 10.28
N GLU A 69 10.81 -7.05 10.47
CA GLU A 69 10.11 -7.56 11.66
C GLU A 69 10.22 -9.09 11.77
N LEU A 70 10.06 -9.81 10.66
CA LEU A 70 10.19 -11.26 10.60
C LEU A 70 11.62 -11.71 10.89
N ASN A 71 12.62 -11.07 10.27
CA ASN A 71 14.04 -11.36 10.52
C ASN A 71 14.39 -11.21 12.00
N LYS A 72 13.96 -10.12 12.65
CA LYS A 72 14.18 -9.91 14.09
C LYS A 72 13.54 -11.02 14.94
N ARG A 73 12.34 -11.47 14.58
CA ARG A 73 11.66 -12.58 15.27
C ARG A 73 12.41 -13.89 15.10
N VAL A 74 12.86 -14.21 13.89
CA VAL A 74 13.66 -15.41 13.60
C VAL A 74 14.94 -15.40 14.42
N THR A 75 15.74 -14.33 14.37
CA THR A 75 16.98 -14.21 15.15
C THR A 75 16.73 -14.36 16.66
N THR A 76 15.63 -13.79 17.17
CA THR A 76 15.26 -13.93 18.58
C THR A 76 14.93 -15.38 18.94
N LEU A 77 14.21 -16.09 18.07
CA LEU A 77 13.87 -17.49 18.27
C LEU A 77 15.10 -18.39 18.19
N GLU A 78 16.00 -18.16 17.24
CA GLU A 78 17.27 -18.89 17.11
C GLU A 78 18.15 -18.72 18.36
N ARG A 79 18.27 -17.50 18.89
CA ARG A 79 18.98 -17.23 20.16
C ARG A 79 18.35 -17.96 21.35
N LYS A 80 17.01 -17.96 21.46
CA LYS A 80 16.32 -18.69 22.51
C LYS A 80 16.50 -20.21 22.39
N ASN A 81 16.51 -20.74 21.18
CA ASN A 81 16.63 -22.18 20.94
C ASN A 81 18.05 -22.70 21.17
N SER A 82 19.07 -21.92 20.79
CA SER A 82 20.48 -22.21 21.10
C SER A 82 20.74 -22.18 22.61
N SER A 83 20.19 -21.19 23.32
CA SER A 83 20.27 -21.11 24.78
C SER A 83 19.54 -22.25 25.53
N LYS A 84 18.59 -22.95 24.92
CA LYS A 84 17.90 -24.12 25.50
C LYS A 84 18.63 -25.44 25.25
N ARG A 85 19.58 -25.45 24.31
CA ARG A 85 20.35 -26.64 23.91
C ARG A 85 21.76 -26.68 24.53
N SER A 86 22.21 -25.58 25.13
CA SER A 86 23.37 -25.52 26.04
C SER A 86 22.90 -25.70 27.47
#